data_AF-A0A429CC23-F1
#
_entry.id   AF-A0A429CC23-F1
#
_cell.length_a   1.000
_cell.length_b   1.000
_cell.length_c   1.000
_cell.angle_alpha   90.00
_cell.angle_beta   90.00
_cell.angle_gamma   90.00
#
_symmetry.space_group_name_H-M   'P 1'
#
loop_
_entity.id
_entity.type
_entity.pdbx_description
1 polymer ?
#
loop_
_entity_poly.entity_id
_entity_poly.type
_entity_poly.pdbx_seq_one_letter_code
_entity_poly.pdbx_strand_id
1 'polypeptide(L)'
;MPNVECLGYPRAGRIAVVVAASAMLGLAGCSSDKSGPAPQGKAAESVAPSSADPDTKTSTPDALCALLTPAELSMLTGEVSDPKALAVGGLPACHWETPAGGRVQVIGASAGTWAKQLPAAIEQVKRSGLLDDPETARKLEAARDLIASGKEIAPDRACELFSMLLEVQGLPAGSSRTVNLIPTRENPKAVNGQTCSGGRFTSVQLVAPNLSGSDEEASRLSSVLTKAHERNRGA
;
A
#
# COMPACT_ATOMS: atom_id res chain seq x y z
N MET A 1 -48.70 4.20 -6.70
CA MET A 1 -47.75 4.46 -7.80
C MET A 1 -46.35 4.39 -7.21
N PRO A 2 -45.56 3.34 -7.45
CA PRO A 2 -44.17 3.30 -7.04
C PRO A 2 -43.28 3.94 -8.12
N ASN A 3 -42.45 4.90 -7.71
CA ASN A 3 -41.40 5.47 -8.54
C ASN A 3 -40.28 4.45 -8.70
N VAL A 4 -40.01 4.08 -9.95
CA VAL A 4 -38.85 3.29 -10.37
C VAL A 4 -37.71 4.28 -10.60
N GLU A 5 -36.75 4.33 -9.68
CA GLU A 5 -35.51 5.08 -9.91
C GLU A 5 -34.51 4.21 -10.69
N CYS A 6 -34.02 4.80 -11.77
CA CYS A 6 -33.20 4.19 -12.80
C CYS A 6 -31.82 3.75 -12.27
N LEU A 7 -31.54 2.45 -12.39
CA LEU A 7 -30.17 1.93 -12.36
C LEU A 7 -29.42 2.44 -13.59
N GLY A 8 -28.45 3.32 -13.37
CA GLY A 8 -27.48 3.72 -14.38
C GLY A 8 -26.60 2.53 -14.76
N TYR A 9 -26.68 2.12 -16.03
CA TYR A 9 -25.77 1.15 -16.64
C TYR A 9 -24.32 1.67 -16.57
N PRO A 10 -23.33 0.86 -16.14
CA PRO A 10 -21.94 1.21 -16.36
C PRO A 10 -21.64 1.15 -17.87
N ARG A 11 -21.04 2.23 -18.40
CA ARG A 11 -20.51 2.26 -19.76
C ARG A 11 -19.48 1.14 -19.94
N ALA A 12 -19.63 0.40 -21.02
CA ALA A 12 -18.72 -0.65 -21.45
C ALA A 12 -17.28 -0.15 -21.61
N GLY A 13 -16.32 -0.96 -21.14
CA GLY A 13 -14.97 -1.00 -21.70
C GLY A 13 -13.94 -0.04 -21.11
N ARG A 14 -13.73 -0.04 -19.79
CA ARG A 14 -12.41 0.33 -19.23
C ARG A 14 -11.86 -0.88 -18.48
N ILE A 15 -10.86 -1.53 -19.06
CA ILE A 15 -10.07 -2.58 -18.41
C ILE A 15 -9.33 -1.88 -17.27
N ALA A 16 -9.73 -2.16 -16.03
CA ALA A 16 -9.01 -1.70 -14.85
C ALA A 16 -7.64 -2.41 -14.84
N VAL A 17 -6.59 -1.71 -15.28
CA VAL A 17 -5.21 -2.18 -15.10
C VAL A 17 -4.86 -2.01 -13.63
N VAL A 18 -5.00 -3.09 -12.89
CA VAL A 18 -4.56 -3.20 -11.49
C VAL A 18 -3.03 -3.04 -11.49
N VAL A 19 -2.52 -1.97 -10.89
CA VAL A 19 -1.09 -1.86 -10.53
C VAL A 19 -0.84 -2.80 -9.35
N ALA A 20 -0.83 -4.10 -9.63
CA ALA A 20 -0.34 -5.10 -8.69
C ALA A 20 1.18 -5.04 -8.76
N ALA A 21 1.82 -4.52 -7.70
CA ALA A 21 3.25 -4.62 -7.49
C ALA A 21 3.62 -6.09 -7.19
N SER A 22 3.61 -6.93 -8.23
CA SER A 22 4.07 -8.31 -8.18
C SER A 22 5.59 -8.32 -8.32
N ALA A 23 6.30 -8.23 -7.19
CA ALA A 23 7.73 -8.48 -7.14
C ALA A 23 7.99 -9.99 -7.09
N MET A 24 8.40 -10.58 -8.22
CA MET A 24 9.08 -11.89 -8.21
C MET A 24 10.55 -11.64 -7.91
N LEU A 25 11.05 -12.16 -6.79
CA LEU A 25 12.48 -12.14 -6.44
C LEU A 25 13.02 -13.58 -6.51
N GLY A 26 13.93 -13.79 -7.46
CA GLY A 26 14.78 -14.97 -7.55
C GLY A 26 15.90 -14.91 -6.51
N LEU A 27 16.22 -16.09 -5.96
CA LEU A 27 17.29 -16.35 -5.00
C LEU A 27 18.65 -16.48 -5.70
N ALA A 28 19.65 -15.73 -5.22
CA ALA A 28 21.08 -16.06 -5.19
C ALA A 28 21.72 -15.03 -4.22
N GLY A 29 22.55 -15.33 -3.22
CA GLY A 29 23.48 -16.44 -2.99
C GLY A 29 24.85 -15.80 -2.64
N CYS A 30 25.28 -15.94 -1.38
CA CYS A 30 26.38 -15.22 -0.69
C CYS A 30 27.81 -15.42 -1.25
N SER A 31 28.73 -14.50 -0.93
CA SER A 31 29.86 -14.79 -0.01
C SER A 31 30.76 -13.58 0.36
N SER A 32 31.25 -13.63 1.60
CA SER A 32 32.22 -12.78 2.33
C SER A 32 33.63 -12.73 1.67
N ASP A 33 34.59 -11.83 1.97
CA ASP A 33 35.24 -11.58 3.28
C ASP A 33 36.32 -10.46 3.22
N LYS A 34 36.78 -10.04 4.42
CA LYS A 34 38.15 -9.57 4.83
C LYS A 34 38.57 -8.07 4.93
N SER A 35 38.61 -7.62 6.20
CA SER A 35 39.70 -7.02 7.02
C SER A 35 40.60 -5.85 6.55
N GLY A 36 40.69 -4.80 7.38
CA GLY A 36 41.85 -3.89 7.47
C GLY A 36 41.64 -2.66 8.39
N PRO A 37 42.68 -2.07 9.03
CA PRO A 37 42.61 -1.58 10.41
C PRO A 37 42.42 -0.05 10.63
N ALA A 38 42.16 0.28 11.90
CA ALA A 38 41.97 1.61 12.49
C ALA A 38 43.17 2.57 12.42
N PRO A 39 42.91 3.88 12.64
CA PRO A 39 43.75 4.66 13.54
C PRO A 39 42.95 5.43 14.61
N GLN A 40 43.57 5.53 15.79
CA GLN A 40 43.16 6.34 16.93
C GLN A 40 43.26 7.84 16.64
N GLY A 41 42.26 8.62 17.06
CA GLY A 41 42.31 10.08 17.17
C GLY A 41 41.53 10.53 18.41
N LYS A 42 42.21 11.23 19.31
CA LYS A 42 41.74 11.69 20.63
C LYS A 42 40.86 12.95 20.54
N ALA A 43 39.72 12.90 21.24
CA ALA A 43 39.01 13.91 22.03
C ALA A 43 38.96 15.40 21.62
N ALA A 44 37.73 15.95 21.57
CA ALA A 44 37.36 17.20 22.25
C ALA A 44 35.83 17.30 22.46
N GLU A 45 35.47 18.09 23.47
CA GLU A 45 34.22 18.22 24.22
C GLU A 45 32.99 18.80 23.49
N SER A 46 31.83 18.35 24.00
CA SER A 46 30.65 19.13 24.38
C SER A 46 29.96 20.02 23.33
N VAL A 47 28.89 19.48 22.75
CA VAL A 47 27.70 20.28 22.36
C VAL A 47 26.46 19.52 22.81
N ALA A 48 25.55 20.26 23.44
CA ALA A 48 24.29 19.83 24.04
C ALA A 48 23.41 18.95 23.13
N PRO A 49 22.57 18.05 23.69
CA PRO A 49 21.61 17.30 22.89
C PRO A 49 20.55 18.25 22.34
N SER A 50 20.65 18.55 21.04
CA SER A 50 19.54 19.07 20.25
C SER A 50 18.38 18.09 20.33
N SER A 51 17.22 18.63 20.66
CA SER A 51 15.91 18.00 20.66
C SER A 51 15.77 16.97 19.54
N ALA A 52 15.57 15.71 19.91
CA ALA A 52 15.14 14.69 18.98
C ALA A 52 13.79 15.09 18.39
N ASP A 53 13.72 15.21 17.07
CA ASP A 53 12.47 15.21 16.33
C ASP A 53 11.65 13.98 16.74
N PRO A 54 10.36 14.13 17.10
CA PRO A 54 9.45 13.00 17.06
C PRO A 54 9.22 12.63 15.58
N ASP A 55 8.85 11.38 15.32
CA ASP A 55 8.25 10.96 14.04
C ASP A 55 9.16 10.45 12.91
N THR A 56 10.21 9.70 13.26
CA THR A 56 10.62 8.57 12.40
C THR A 56 10.70 7.27 13.19
N LYS A 57 9.61 6.84 13.82
CA LYS A 57 9.51 5.45 14.26
C LYS A 57 9.26 4.57 13.03
N THR A 58 10.34 4.03 12.47
CA THR A 58 10.25 2.85 11.62
C THR A 58 9.55 1.77 12.42
N SER A 59 8.34 1.40 12.03
CA SER A 59 7.58 0.34 12.69
C SER A 59 8.43 -0.93 12.74
N THR A 60 8.63 -1.49 13.93
CA THR A 60 9.31 -2.77 14.08
C THR A 60 8.51 -3.86 13.34
N PRO A 61 9.17 -4.92 12.85
CA PRO A 61 8.51 -6.08 12.25
C PRO A 61 7.27 -6.54 13.02
N ASP A 62 7.37 -6.59 14.35
CA ASP A 62 6.29 -7.02 15.25
C ASP A 62 5.11 -6.02 15.27
N ALA A 63 5.39 -4.72 15.20
CA ALA A 63 4.35 -3.68 15.20
C ALA A 63 3.52 -3.70 13.90
N LEU A 64 4.12 -4.10 12.77
CA LEU A 64 3.40 -4.23 11.50
C LEU A 64 2.48 -5.45 11.49
N CYS A 65 2.95 -6.57 12.03
CA CYS A 65 2.11 -7.76 12.16
C CYS A 65 0.94 -7.53 13.14
N ALA A 66 1.13 -6.69 14.15
CA ALA A 66 0.06 -6.28 15.06
C ALA A 66 -1.02 -5.39 14.43
N LEU A 67 -0.86 -4.92 13.18
CA LEU A 67 -1.91 -4.18 12.47
C LEU A 67 -3.15 -5.03 12.20
N LEU A 68 -2.98 -6.36 12.08
CA LEU A 68 -4.07 -7.32 11.98
C LEU A 68 -4.13 -8.20 13.23
N THR A 69 -5.31 -8.26 13.83
CA THR A 69 -5.58 -9.12 14.98
C THR A 69 -5.93 -10.55 14.53
N PRO A 70 -5.78 -11.56 15.40
CA PRO A 70 -6.24 -12.92 15.09
C PRO A 70 -7.71 -13.01 14.67
N ALA A 71 -8.58 -12.17 15.26
CA ALA A 71 -10.00 -12.12 14.91
C ALA A 71 -10.23 -11.58 13.47
N GLU A 72 -9.44 -10.62 13.02
CA GLU A 72 -9.51 -10.08 11.67
C GLU A 72 -8.95 -11.06 10.64
N LEU A 73 -7.86 -11.76 10.98
CA LEU A 73 -7.32 -12.86 10.16
C LEU A 73 -8.34 -13.99 10.02
N SER A 74 -8.97 -14.38 11.13
CA SER A 74 -10.04 -15.38 11.13
C SER A 74 -11.25 -14.96 10.28
N MET A 75 -11.62 -13.67 10.32
CA MET A 75 -12.69 -13.11 9.48
C MET A 75 -12.36 -13.17 7.97
N LEU A 76 -11.08 -13.09 7.59
CA LEU A 76 -10.67 -13.13 6.18
C LEU A 76 -10.46 -14.54 5.66
N THR A 77 -9.79 -15.42 6.42
CA THR A 77 -9.33 -16.72 5.91
C THR A 77 -9.49 -17.88 6.88
N GLY A 78 -9.93 -17.62 8.12
CA GLY A 78 -9.90 -18.62 9.19
C GLY A 78 -8.48 -18.80 9.75
N GLU A 79 -7.97 -20.03 9.72
CA GLU A 79 -6.64 -20.36 10.22
C GLU A 79 -5.53 -19.83 9.32
N VAL A 80 -4.42 -19.42 9.95
CA VAL A 80 -3.23 -18.89 9.27
C VAL A 80 -1.96 -19.35 9.97
N SER A 81 -0.83 -19.30 9.26
CA SER A 81 0.51 -19.52 9.80
C SER A 81 0.91 -18.46 10.81
N ASP A 82 2.09 -18.62 11.42
CA ASP A 82 2.75 -17.53 12.13
C ASP A 82 3.03 -16.34 11.18
N PRO A 83 2.98 -15.10 11.70
CA PRO A 83 3.31 -13.90 10.92
C PRO A 83 4.75 -13.93 10.45
N LYS A 84 4.99 -13.48 9.21
CA LYS A 84 6.35 -13.20 8.72
C LYS A 84 6.43 -11.77 8.23
N ALA A 85 7.42 -11.02 8.72
CA ALA A 85 7.71 -9.69 8.23
C ALA A 85 8.57 -9.75 6.97
N LEU A 86 8.26 -8.90 6.00
CA LEU A 86 8.98 -8.80 4.72
C LEU A 86 8.87 -7.39 4.15
N ALA A 87 9.46 -7.18 2.97
CA ALA A 87 9.25 -5.97 2.18
C ALA A 87 8.51 -6.31 0.87
N VAL A 88 7.49 -5.53 0.53
CA VAL A 88 6.71 -5.66 -0.71
C VAL A 88 6.74 -4.33 -1.45
N GLY A 89 7.33 -4.31 -2.64
CA GLY A 89 7.51 -3.07 -3.40
C GLY A 89 8.31 -2.02 -2.61
N GLY A 90 9.33 -2.47 -1.84
CA GLY A 90 10.13 -1.59 -0.98
C GLY A 90 9.41 -1.05 0.26
N LEU A 91 8.15 -1.45 0.50
CA LEU A 91 7.38 -1.08 1.69
C LEU A 91 7.39 -2.21 2.71
N PRO A 92 7.49 -1.89 4.02
CA PRO A 92 7.49 -2.92 5.03
C PRO A 92 6.08 -3.52 5.16
N ALA A 93 6.03 -4.85 5.23
CA ALA A 93 4.81 -5.62 5.20
C ALA A 93 4.88 -6.77 6.21
N CYS A 94 3.71 -7.25 6.61
CA CYS A 94 3.58 -8.53 7.28
C CYS A 94 2.62 -9.42 6.49
N HIS A 95 2.93 -10.71 6.40
CA HIS A 95 2.03 -11.67 5.77
C HIS A 95 1.84 -12.93 6.60
N TRP A 96 0.76 -13.64 6.26
CA TRP A 96 0.39 -14.92 6.81
C TRP A 96 -0.01 -15.84 5.66
N GLU A 97 0.38 -17.11 5.75
CA GLU A 97 -0.02 -18.14 4.79
C GLU A 97 -1.24 -18.89 5.33
N THR A 98 -2.14 -19.29 4.42
CA THR A 98 -3.30 -20.10 4.78
C THR A 98 -3.05 -21.56 4.42
N PRO A 99 -3.61 -22.54 5.15
CA PRO A 99 -3.49 -23.96 4.80
C PRO A 99 -4.01 -24.29 3.39
N ALA A 100 -4.95 -23.49 2.87
CA ALA A 100 -5.52 -23.63 1.53
C ALA A 100 -4.62 -23.07 0.41
N GLY A 101 -3.38 -22.66 0.71
CA GLY A 101 -2.43 -22.11 -0.28
C GLY A 101 -2.67 -20.64 -0.65
N GLY A 102 -3.55 -19.94 0.06
CA GLY A 102 -3.70 -18.48 0.02
C GLY A 102 -2.76 -17.73 0.97
N ARG A 103 -2.86 -16.40 0.98
CA ARG A 103 -2.14 -15.51 1.90
C ARG A 103 -2.94 -14.28 2.28
N VAL A 104 -2.71 -13.77 3.50
CA VAL A 104 -3.12 -12.42 3.91
C VAL A 104 -1.87 -11.57 4.05
N GLN A 105 -1.91 -10.32 3.62
CA GLN A 105 -0.81 -9.38 3.74
C GLN A 105 -1.32 -8.02 4.21
N VAL A 106 -0.57 -7.38 5.10
CA VAL A 106 -0.77 -5.98 5.50
C VAL A 106 0.49 -5.17 5.23
N ILE A 107 0.32 -3.96 4.72
CA ILE A 107 1.36 -2.94 4.60
C ILE A 107 0.92 -1.76 5.46
N GLY A 108 1.83 -1.26 6.30
CA GLY A 108 1.67 -0.02 7.04
C GLY A 108 2.91 0.84 6.86
N ALA A 109 2.75 2.05 6.35
CA ALA A 109 3.86 2.97 6.13
C ALA A 109 3.43 4.43 6.31
N SER A 110 4.41 5.34 6.46
CA SER A 110 4.13 6.76 6.25
C SER A 110 3.77 7.02 4.79
N ALA A 111 2.87 7.97 4.55
CA ALA A 111 2.43 8.32 3.21
C ALA A 111 3.62 8.82 2.35
N GLY A 112 4.58 9.54 2.93
CA GLY A 112 5.81 9.93 2.26
C GLY A 112 6.67 8.72 1.81
N THR A 113 6.74 7.65 2.62
CA THR A 113 7.46 6.43 2.24
C THR A 113 6.75 5.69 1.09
N TRP A 114 5.42 5.61 1.14
CA TRP A 114 4.62 5.09 0.04
C TRP A 114 4.81 5.94 -1.24
N ALA A 115 4.83 7.27 -1.12
CA ALA A 115 4.96 8.18 -2.25
C ALA A 115 6.26 7.97 -3.05
N LYS A 116 7.33 7.49 -2.41
CA LYS A 116 8.59 7.14 -3.09
C LYS A 116 8.42 6.02 -4.14
N GLN A 117 7.36 5.22 -4.06
CA GLN A 117 7.05 4.17 -5.03
C GLN A 117 6.28 4.69 -6.26
N LEU A 118 5.73 5.91 -6.20
CA LEU A 118 4.87 6.44 -7.25
C LEU A 118 5.52 6.64 -8.61
N PRO A 119 6.82 7.01 -8.75
CA PRO A 119 7.39 7.22 -10.07
C PRO A 119 7.24 5.98 -10.97
N ALA A 120 7.46 4.78 -10.42
CA ALA A 120 7.27 3.54 -11.16
C ALA A 120 5.79 3.30 -11.53
N ALA A 121 4.86 3.57 -10.61
CA ALA A 121 3.42 3.43 -10.85
C ALA A 121 2.92 4.41 -11.92
N ILE A 122 3.37 5.67 -11.87
CA ILE A 122 3.02 6.71 -12.84
C ILE A 122 3.52 6.34 -14.24
N GLU A 123 4.76 5.85 -14.37
CA GLU A 123 5.29 5.38 -15.66
C GLU A 123 4.49 4.20 -16.22
N GLN A 124 4.03 3.28 -15.38
CA GLN A 124 3.16 2.19 -15.81
C GLN A 124 1.79 2.71 -16.28
N VAL A 125 1.19 3.66 -15.57
CA VAL A 125 -0.08 4.29 -15.97
C VAL A 125 0.07 5.01 -17.31
N LYS A 126 1.18 5.75 -17.55
CA LYS A 126 1.45 6.36 -18.86
C LYS A 126 1.55 5.34 -19.98
N ARG A 127 2.29 4.25 -19.76
CA ARG A 127 2.45 3.17 -20.76
C ARG A 127 1.14 2.46 -21.08
N SER A 128 0.19 2.45 -20.15
CA SER A 128 -1.13 1.86 -20.37
C SER A 128 -2.06 2.70 -21.26
N GLY A 129 -1.72 3.97 -21.52
CA GLY A 129 -2.56 4.88 -22.31
C GLY A 129 -3.84 5.33 -21.59
N LEU A 130 -3.94 5.13 -20.27
CA LEU A 130 -5.14 5.45 -19.47
C LEU A 130 -5.22 6.93 -19.04
N LEU A 131 -4.23 7.76 -19.38
CA LEU A 131 -4.20 9.19 -19.04
C LEU A 131 -4.78 10.02 -20.18
N ASP A 132 -6.11 10.08 -20.23
CA ASP A 132 -6.84 10.84 -21.25
C ASP A 132 -6.96 12.34 -20.92
N ASP A 133 -6.78 12.73 -19.64
CA ASP A 133 -6.92 14.12 -19.18
C ASP A 133 -5.55 14.83 -19.08
N PRO A 134 -5.30 15.88 -19.90
CA PRO A 134 -4.04 16.62 -19.88
C PRO A 134 -3.73 17.29 -18.54
N GLU A 135 -4.73 17.71 -17.77
CA GLU A 135 -4.53 18.35 -16.48
C GLU A 135 -4.01 17.34 -15.45
N THR A 136 -4.67 16.18 -15.36
CA THR A 136 -4.26 15.05 -14.53
C THR A 136 -2.87 14.56 -14.89
N ALA A 137 -2.57 14.45 -16.19
CA ALA A 137 -1.23 14.08 -16.65
C ALA A 137 -0.17 15.07 -16.14
N ARG A 138 -0.40 16.39 -16.26
CA ARG A 138 0.50 17.42 -15.73
C ARG A 138 0.68 17.33 -14.22
N LYS A 139 -0.40 17.08 -13.46
CA LYS A 139 -0.33 16.94 -12.00
C LYS A 139 0.48 15.73 -11.57
N LEU A 140 0.31 14.59 -12.24
CA LEU A 140 1.10 13.37 -11.98
C LEU A 140 2.58 13.56 -12.35
N GLU A 141 2.88 14.26 -13.45
CA GLU A 141 4.25 14.60 -13.82
C GLU A 141 4.92 15.50 -12.77
N ALA A 142 4.25 16.56 -12.36
CA ALA A 142 4.76 17.45 -11.31
C ALA A 142 5.00 16.69 -9.99
N ALA A 143 4.12 15.75 -9.64
CA ALA A 143 4.30 14.87 -8.49
C ALA A 143 5.53 13.97 -8.64
N ARG A 144 5.70 13.33 -9.80
CA ARG A 144 6.87 12.50 -10.12
C ARG A 144 8.16 13.30 -9.99
N ASP A 145 8.21 14.49 -10.56
CA ASP A 145 9.41 15.34 -10.55
C ASP A 145 9.73 15.83 -9.12
N LEU A 146 8.70 16.11 -8.31
CA LEU A 146 8.86 16.42 -6.90
C LEU A 146 9.51 15.25 -6.15
N ILE A 147 9.01 14.02 -6.35
CA ILE A 147 9.57 12.80 -5.74
C ILE A 147 11.02 12.57 -6.21
N ALA A 148 11.26 12.69 -7.52
CA ALA A 148 12.56 12.46 -8.14
C ALA A 148 13.62 13.48 -7.70
N SER A 149 13.21 14.70 -7.32
CA SER A 149 14.11 15.71 -6.77
C SER A 149 14.70 15.34 -5.39
N GLY A 150 14.24 14.24 -4.79
CA GLY A 150 14.68 13.78 -3.46
C GLY A 150 14.12 14.64 -2.32
N LYS A 151 13.29 15.63 -2.63
CA LYS A 151 12.60 16.43 -1.62
C LYS A 151 11.60 15.56 -0.87
N GLU A 152 11.58 15.73 0.44
CA GLU A 152 10.58 15.10 1.27
C GLU A 152 9.19 15.63 0.93
N ILE A 153 8.22 14.72 0.86
CA ILE A 153 6.83 15.04 0.57
C ILE A 153 6.08 15.06 1.88
N ALA A 154 5.45 16.19 2.17
CA ALA A 154 4.60 16.33 3.35
C ALA A 154 3.58 15.18 3.41
N PRO A 155 3.33 14.58 4.58
CA PRO A 155 2.47 13.40 4.69
C PRO A 155 1.06 13.59 4.10
N ASP A 156 0.45 14.76 4.32
CA ASP A 156 -0.87 15.07 3.75
C ASP A 156 -0.83 15.19 2.23
N ARG A 157 0.21 15.83 1.70
CA ARG A 157 0.43 15.93 0.25
C ARG A 157 0.59 14.55 -0.39
N ALA A 158 1.24 13.60 0.29
CA ALA A 158 1.31 12.23 -0.20
C ALA A 158 -0.07 11.56 -0.25
N CYS A 159 -0.95 11.77 0.73
CA CYS A 159 -2.32 11.25 0.65
C CYS A 159 -3.20 11.96 -0.39
N GLU A 160 -2.94 13.23 -0.69
CA GLU A 160 -3.58 13.90 -1.84
C GLU A 160 -3.17 13.22 -3.16
N LEU A 161 -1.89 12.85 -3.32
CA LEU A 161 -1.42 12.10 -4.48
C LEU A 161 -2.09 10.72 -4.59
N PHE A 162 -2.28 10.03 -3.46
CA PHE A 162 -3.06 8.79 -3.43
C PHE A 162 -4.48 9.02 -3.95
N SER A 163 -5.16 10.06 -3.46
CA SER A 163 -6.54 10.37 -3.86
C SER A 163 -6.62 10.70 -5.36
N MET A 164 -5.67 11.47 -5.88
CA MET A 164 -5.58 11.76 -7.30
C MET A 164 -5.39 10.51 -8.16
N LEU A 165 -4.59 9.53 -7.70
CA LEU A 165 -4.43 8.25 -8.41
C LEU A 165 -5.70 7.41 -8.40
N LEU A 166 -6.52 7.52 -7.34
CA LEU A 166 -7.83 6.88 -7.29
C LEU A 166 -8.80 7.54 -8.28
N GLU A 167 -8.77 8.86 -8.40
CA GLU A 167 -9.57 9.61 -9.38
C GLU A 167 -9.23 9.21 -10.82
N VAL A 168 -7.94 9.05 -11.13
CA VAL A 168 -7.47 8.53 -12.43
C VAL A 168 -8.04 7.14 -12.72
N GLN A 169 -8.18 6.31 -11.69
CA GLN A 169 -8.79 4.98 -11.79
C GLN A 169 -10.33 5.02 -11.91
N GLY A 170 -10.93 6.22 -11.93
CA GLY A 170 -12.37 6.42 -12.08
C GLY A 170 -13.15 6.49 -10.77
N LEU A 171 -12.48 6.60 -9.63
CA LEU A 171 -13.15 6.82 -8.34
C LEU A 171 -13.55 8.30 -8.18
N PRO A 172 -14.55 8.62 -7.33
CA PRO A 172 -14.96 9.99 -7.08
C PRO A 172 -13.83 10.89 -6.57
N ALA A 173 -13.93 12.18 -6.85
CA ALA A 173 -12.98 13.18 -6.34
C ALA A 173 -12.82 13.14 -4.82
N GLY A 174 -11.58 13.22 -4.34
CA GLY A 174 -11.25 13.14 -2.91
C GLY A 174 -11.35 11.74 -2.30
N SER A 175 -11.52 10.69 -3.10
CA SER A 175 -11.51 9.31 -2.60
C SER A 175 -10.18 9.00 -1.91
N SER A 176 -10.23 8.59 -0.64
CA SER A 176 -9.06 8.24 0.17
C SER A 176 -8.92 6.74 0.42
N ARG A 177 -9.75 5.93 -0.25
CA ARG A 177 -9.82 4.48 -0.08
C ARG A 177 -10.30 3.79 -1.36
N THR A 178 -9.81 2.59 -1.59
CA THR A 178 -10.31 1.67 -2.62
C THR A 178 -10.29 0.22 -2.16
N VAL A 179 -11.15 -0.62 -2.74
CA VAL A 179 -11.11 -2.08 -2.64
C VAL A 179 -11.25 -2.64 -4.05
N ASN A 180 -10.25 -3.39 -4.49
CA ASN A 180 -10.16 -3.94 -5.84
C ASN A 180 -10.17 -5.48 -5.81
N LEU A 181 -10.94 -6.07 -6.71
CA LEU A 181 -10.92 -7.50 -7.01
C LEU A 181 -10.00 -7.74 -8.20
N ILE A 182 -9.04 -8.66 -8.05
CA ILE A 182 -7.96 -8.89 -9.01
C ILE A 182 -8.04 -10.32 -9.51
N PRO A 183 -8.05 -10.60 -10.82
CA PRO A 183 -8.05 -9.62 -11.90
C PRO A 183 -9.42 -8.97 -12.13
N THR A 184 -10.52 -9.70 -11.91
CA THR A 184 -11.89 -9.20 -12.08
C THR A 184 -12.80 -9.72 -10.98
N ARG A 185 -14.04 -9.19 -10.93
CA ARG A 185 -15.05 -9.59 -9.94
C ARG A 185 -15.59 -11.01 -10.19
N GLU A 186 -15.66 -11.45 -11.44
CA GLU A 186 -16.25 -12.74 -11.82
C GLU A 186 -15.32 -13.93 -11.56
N ASN A 187 -14.00 -13.68 -11.56
CA ASN A 187 -12.99 -14.70 -11.27
C ASN A 187 -11.81 -14.10 -10.48
N PRO A 188 -12.04 -13.65 -9.23
CA PRO A 188 -11.00 -13.05 -8.44
C PRO A 188 -10.01 -14.11 -7.94
N LYS A 189 -8.74 -13.69 -7.89
CA LYS A 189 -7.61 -14.38 -7.27
C LYS A 189 -7.07 -13.60 -6.08
N ALA A 190 -7.38 -12.31 -6.00
CA ALA A 190 -7.11 -11.50 -4.82
C ALA A 190 -8.18 -10.43 -4.59
N VAL A 191 -8.33 -10.01 -3.34
CA VAL A 191 -9.01 -8.78 -2.93
C VAL A 191 -7.98 -7.88 -2.28
N ASN A 192 -7.86 -6.64 -2.73
CA ASN A 192 -6.87 -5.69 -2.23
C ASN A 192 -7.52 -4.37 -1.86
N GLY A 193 -7.41 -4.00 -0.59
CA GLY A 193 -7.92 -2.77 -0.02
C GLY A 193 -6.76 -1.83 0.30
N GLN A 194 -6.90 -0.56 -0.04
CA GLN A 194 -5.89 0.47 0.21
C GLN A 194 -6.54 1.74 0.71
N THR A 195 -5.86 2.45 1.61
CA THR A 195 -6.29 3.77 2.07
C THR A 195 -5.11 4.65 2.46
N CYS A 196 -5.26 5.96 2.29
CA CYS A 196 -4.32 6.95 2.77
C CYS A 196 -5.08 8.08 3.48
N SER A 197 -4.78 8.31 4.75
CA SER A 197 -5.27 9.47 5.49
C SER A 197 -4.38 9.76 6.70
N GLY A 198 -4.40 11.00 7.18
CA GLY A 198 -3.58 11.43 8.33
C GLY A 198 -2.10 11.13 8.16
N GLY A 199 -1.56 11.33 6.95
CA GLY A 199 -0.16 11.08 6.64
C GLY A 199 0.28 9.61 6.64
N ARG A 200 -0.65 8.65 6.66
CA ARG A 200 -0.35 7.21 6.69
C ARG A 200 -0.98 6.48 5.52
N PHE A 201 -0.26 5.51 4.98
CA PHE A 201 -0.74 4.57 3.97
C PHE A 201 -0.92 3.19 4.60
N THR A 202 -2.05 2.55 4.30
CA THR A 202 -2.33 1.16 4.71
C THR A 202 -2.89 0.36 3.54
N SER A 203 -2.40 -0.86 3.36
CA SER A 203 -2.92 -1.83 2.40
C SER A 203 -3.20 -3.15 3.10
N VAL A 204 -4.34 -3.78 2.81
CA VAL A 204 -4.63 -5.16 3.19
C VAL A 204 -4.96 -5.94 1.92
N GLN A 205 -4.27 -7.06 1.71
CA GLN A 205 -4.50 -7.93 0.57
C GLN A 205 -4.81 -9.35 1.06
N LEU A 206 -5.84 -9.93 0.46
CA LEU A 206 -6.17 -11.34 0.56
C LEU A 206 -5.96 -11.99 -0.81
N VAL A 207 -5.16 -13.05 -0.86
CA VAL A 207 -5.05 -13.96 -2.02
C VAL A 207 -5.60 -15.31 -1.61
N ALA A 208 -6.58 -15.84 -2.34
CA ALA A 208 -7.14 -17.15 -2.08
C ALA A 208 -7.66 -17.80 -3.37
N PRO A 209 -7.67 -19.14 -3.48
CA PRO A 209 -8.07 -19.83 -4.70
C PRO A 209 -9.57 -19.69 -5.03
N ASN A 210 -10.42 -19.52 -4.02
CA ASN A 210 -11.88 -19.59 -4.12
C ASN A 210 -12.56 -18.31 -3.63
N LEU A 211 -12.06 -17.14 -4.06
CA LEU A 211 -12.71 -15.86 -3.78
C LEU A 211 -14.03 -15.76 -4.52
N SER A 212 -15.06 -15.29 -3.83
CA SER A 212 -16.42 -15.18 -4.36
C SER A 212 -16.61 -13.95 -5.25
N GLY A 213 -15.82 -12.89 -5.04
CA GLY A 213 -16.02 -11.60 -5.69
C GLY A 213 -17.29 -10.85 -5.24
N SER A 214 -17.97 -11.37 -4.21
CA SER A 214 -19.18 -10.75 -3.67
C SER A 214 -18.90 -9.41 -2.99
N ASP A 215 -19.92 -8.56 -2.92
CA ASP A 215 -19.82 -7.29 -2.19
C ASP A 215 -19.64 -7.52 -0.68
N GLU A 216 -20.10 -8.66 -0.14
CA GLU A 216 -19.86 -9.06 1.24
C GLU A 216 -18.36 -9.33 1.49
N GLU A 217 -17.68 -10.00 0.56
CA GLU A 217 -16.23 -10.24 0.62
C GLU A 217 -15.44 -8.94 0.54
N ALA A 218 -15.80 -8.04 -0.38
CA ALA A 218 -15.21 -6.71 -0.46
C ALA A 218 -15.45 -5.87 0.81
N SER A 219 -16.66 -5.97 1.39
CA SER A 219 -17.04 -5.27 2.62
C SER A 219 -16.29 -5.79 3.86
N ARG A 220 -16.07 -7.11 3.96
CA ARG A 220 -15.23 -7.72 4.99
C ARG A 220 -13.81 -7.17 4.93
N LEU A 221 -13.19 -7.19 3.75
CA LEU A 221 -11.84 -6.64 3.57
C LEU A 221 -11.79 -5.14 3.90
N SER A 222 -12.80 -4.37 3.45
CA SER A 222 -12.90 -2.93 3.73
C SER A 222 -12.96 -2.66 5.24
N SER A 223 -13.70 -3.47 5.99
CA SER A 223 -13.83 -3.35 7.45
C SER A 223 -12.52 -3.65 8.16
N VAL A 224 -11.81 -4.69 7.74
CA VAL A 224 -10.47 -5.02 8.26
C VAL A 224 -9.47 -3.92 7.93
N LEU A 225 -9.49 -3.39 6.70
CA LEU A 225 -8.64 -2.28 6.27
C LEU A 225 -8.85 -1.04 7.15
N THR A 226 -10.10 -0.67 7.45
CA THR A 226 -10.41 0.48 8.32
C THR A 226 -9.75 0.33 9.69
N LYS A 227 -9.92 -0.83 10.35
CA LYS A 227 -9.34 -1.09 11.68
C LYS A 227 -7.81 -1.11 11.64
N ALA A 228 -7.22 -1.75 10.63
CA ALA A 228 -5.77 -1.77 10.43
C ALA A 228 -5.22 -0.35 10.22
N HIS A 229 -5.95 0.48 9.46
CA HIS A 229 -5.55 1.86 9.20
C HIS A 229 -5.65 2.74 10.44
N GLU A 230 -6.69 2.58 11.26
CA GLU A 230 -6.81 3.27 12.55
C GLU A 230 -5.62 2.98 13.46
N ARG A 231 -5.23 1.70 13.59
CA ARG A 231 -4.02 1.31 14.34
C ARG A 231 -2.76 1.91 13.74
N ASN A 232 -2.63 1.90 12.42
CA ASN A 232 -1.47 2.44 11.73
C ASN A 232 -1.34 3.98 11.85
N ARG A 233 -2.43 4.70 12.15
CA ARG A 233 -2.39 6.15 12.44
C ARG A 233 -2.06 6.47 13.89
N GLY A 234 -2.33 5.54 14.82
CA GLY A 234 -2.00 5.69 16.24
C GLY A 234 -0.65 5.11 16.65
N ALA A 235 0.09 4.51 15.70
CA ALA A 235 1.37 3.82 15.92
C ALA A 235 2.59 4.71 15.67
#